data_AF-A0A8T5RP76-F1
#
_entry.id   AF-A0A8T5RP76-F1
#
_cell.length_a   1.000
_cell.length_b   1.000
_cell.length_c   1.000
_cell.angle_alpha   90.00
_cell.angle_beta   90.00
_cell.angle_gamma   90.00
#
_symmetry.space_group_name_H-M   'P 1'
#
loop_
_entity.id
_entity.type
_entity.pdbx_description
1 polymer ?
#
loop_
_entity_poly.entity_id
_entity_poly.type
_entity_poly.pdbx_seq_one_letter_code
_entity_poly.pdbx_strand_id
1 'polypeptide(L)'
;MKFSRIKIARQGNFILGLFLIYFLFFGFICLNFIRDLYGQLDIGDRLLLLNQILFNPNTFWSFIILFGIMFFIASRESFYEYAIRNSIWYIPAIMIMSWFWYWILYGFDPTVFYIYFIQIEGYLTILSLLCINLFAVILASSITEKRKELRTLE
;
A
#
# COMPACT_ATOMS: atom_id res chain seq x y z
N MET A 1 7.45 -24.47 -22.00
CA MET A 1 6.68 -24.24 -20.74
C MET A 1 7.35 -23.30 -19.71
N LYS A 2 8.63 -22.93 -19.82
CA LYS A 2 9.33 -22.01 -18.85
C LYS A 2 8.68 -20.62 -18.68
N PHE A 3 8.16 -20.03 -19.76
CA PHE A 3 7.50 -18.71 -19.72
C PHE A 3 6.21 -18.68 -18.90
N SER A 4 5.46 -19.79 -18.81
CA SER A 4 4.24 -19.85 -17.99
C SER A 4 4.54 -19.77 -16.49
N ARG A 5 5.62 -20.44 -16.03
CA ARG A 5 6.04 -20.45 -14.62
C ARG A 5 6.49 -19.08 -14.15
N ILE A 6 7.19 -18.32 -15.01
CA ILE A 6 7.63 -16.95 -14.69
C ILE A 6 6.43 -16.01 -14.55
N LYS A 7 5.40 -16.16 -15.40
CA LYS A 7 4.16 -15.38 -15.30
C LYS A 7 3.37 -15.70 -14.03
N ILE A 8 3.28 -16.97 -13.66
CA ILE A 8 2.60 -17.44 -12.43
C ILE A 8 3.31 -16.96 -11.17
N ALA A 9 4.64 -17.09 -11.10
CA ALA A 9 5.40 -16.61 -9.95
C ALA A 9 5.24 -15.09 -9.74
N ARG A 10 5.20 -14.33 -10.83
CA ARG A 10 4.99 -12.87 -10.81
C ARG A 10 3.60 -12.49 -10.35
N GLN A 11 2.56 -13.14 -10.89
CA GLN A 11 1.18 -12.92 -10.44
C GLN A 11 1.00 -13.29 -8.98
N GLY A 12 1.66 -14.37 -8.52
CA GLY A 12 1.69 -14.76 -7.11
C GLY A 12 2.30 -13.68 -6.21
N ASN A 13 3.38 -13.04 -6.63
CA ASN A 13 4.00 -11.95 -5.87
C ASN A 13 3.08 -10.72 -5.78
N PHE A 14 2.36 -10.41 -6.86
CA PHE A 14 1.37 -9.33 -6.86
C PHE A 14 0.19 -9.61 -5.91
N ILE A 15 -0.38 -10.81 -5.99
CA ILE A 15 -1.49 -11.23 -5.12
C ILE A 15 -1.05 -11.28 -3.65
N LEU A 16 0.16 -11.79 -3.38
CA LEU A 16 0.72 -11.78 -2.04
C LEU A 16 0.83 -10.36 -1.49
N GLY A 17 1.28 -9.41 -2.32
CA GLY A 17 1.34 -8.01 -1.91
C GLY A 17 -0.02 -7.41 -1.59
N LEU A 18 -1.05 -7.73 -2.39
CA LEU A 18 -2.43 -7.34 -2.09
C LEU A 18 -2.90 -7.91 -0.75
N PHE A 19 -2.58 -9.17 -0.44
CA PHE A 19 -2.91 -9.76 0.85
C PHE A 19 -2.16 -9.11 2.01
N LEU A 20 -0.88 -8.78 1.86
CA LEU A 20 -0.13 -8.05 2.90
C LEU A 20 -0.74 -6.67 3.15
N ILE A 21 -1.09 -5.93 2.09
CA ILE A 21 -1.75 -4.64 2.21
C ILE A 21 -3.11 -4.81 2.92
N TYR A 22 -3.92 -5.77 2.48
CA TYR A 22 -5.26 -5.99 3.03
C TYR A 22 -5.23 -6.43 4.50
N PHE A 23 -4.37 -7.38 4.88
CA PHE A 23 -4.37 -7.94 6.23
C PHE A 23 -3.44 -7.21 7.20
N LEU A 24 -2.22 -6.84 6.78
CA LEU A 24 -1.27 -6.19 7.69
C LEU A 24 -1.50 -4.68 7.74
N PHE A 25 -1.52 -4.01 6.60
CA PHE A 25 -1.66 -2.55 6.57
C PHE A 25 -3.06 -2.12 7.00
N PHE A 26 -4.11 -2.59 6.33
CA PHE A 26 -5.47 -2.25 6.73
C PHE A 26 -5.90 -2.89 8.05
N GLY A 27 -5.41 -4.10 8.38
CA GLY A 27 -5.66 -4.70 9.69
C GLY A 27 -5.04 -3.90 10.83
N PHE A 28 -3.81 -3.39 10.67
CA PHE A 28 -3.18 -2.48 11.65
C PHE A 28 -3.98 -1.18 11.80
N ILE A 29 -4.34 -0.56 10.67
CA ILE A 29 -5.16 0.66 10.64
C ILE A 29 -6.47 0.46 11.40
N CYS A 30 -7.22 -0.59 11.05
CA CYS A 30 -8.51 -0.88 11.69
C CYS A 30 -8.36 -1.23 13.18
N LEU A 31 -7.30 -1.94 13.58
CA LEU A 31 -7.05 -2.25 14.98
C LEU A 31 -6.85 -0.97 15.81
N ASN A 32 -6.09 -0.01 15.30
CA ASN A 32 -5.90 1.28 15.97
C ASN A 32 -7.21 2.08 16.02
N PHE A 33 -8.04 2.00 14.97
CA PHE A 33 -9.30 2.74 14.93
C PHE A 33 -10.45 2.13 15.72
N ILE A 34 -10.55 0.80 15.82
CA ILE A 34 -11.51 0.13 16.71
C ILE A 34 -11.26 0.57 18.17
N ARG A 35 -9.99 0.75 18.54
CA ARG A 35 -9.61 1.24 19.87
C ARG A 35 -10.07 2.68 20.11
N ASP A 36 -10.04 3.53 19.08
CA ASP A 36 -10.50 4.91 19.15
C ASP A 36 -12.03 5.06 19.02
N LEU A 37 -12.74 4.08 18.44
CA LEU A 37 -14.21 4.10 18.32
C LEU A 37 -14.90 4.07 19.70
N TYR A 38 -14.26 3.47 20.72
CA TYR A 38 -14.69 3.52 22.11
C TYR A 38 -14.37 4.86 22.81
N GLY A 39 -13.66 5.77 22.12
CA GLY A 39 -13.21 7.08 22.62
C GLY A 39 -13.41 8.21 21.58
N GLN A 40 -14.66 8.51 21.24
CA GLN A 40 -15.13 9.82 20.70
C GLN A 40 -14.24 10.59 19.69
N LEU A 41 -13.80 9.98 18.59
CA LEU A 41 -13.21 10.75 17.48
C LEU A 41 -13.80 10.34 16.12
N ASP A 42 -14.10 11.37 15.31
CA ASP A 42 -14.66 11.29 13.97
C ASP A 42 -13.58 10.84 12.97
N ILE A 43 -13.49 9.52 12.78
CA ILE A 43 -12.33 8.85 12.16
C ILE A 43 -12.66 8.23 10.79
N GLY A 44 -13.94 8.12 10.43
CA GLY A 44 -14.39 7.51 9.17
C GLY A 44 -13.76 8.17 7.94
N ASP A 45 -13.74 9.50 7.91
CA ASP A 45 -13.16 10.27 6.81
C ASP A 45 -11.65 10.07 6.65
N ARG A 46 -10.95 9.76 7.74
CA ARG A 46 -9.50 9.50 7.70
C ARG A 46 -9.17 8.19 7.01
N LEU A 47 -10.05 7.18 7.15
CA LEU A 47 -9.86 5.89 6.49
C LEU A 47 -9.96 6.03 4.98
N LEU A 48 -10.83 6.93 4.51
CA LEU A 48 -10.95 7.32 3.11
C LEU A 48 -9.71 8.11 2.67
N LEU A 49 -9.29 9.09 3.49
CA LEU A 49 -8.16 9.97 3.23
C LEU A 49 -6.87 9.45 3.87
N LEU A 50 -6.29 8.40 3.29
CA LEU A 50 -5.13 7.71 3.86
C LEU A 50 -3.92 8.61 4.11
N ASN A 51 -3.77 9.75 3.41
CA ASN A 51 -2.70 10.72 3.73
C ASN A 51 -2.76 11.18 5.20
N GLN A 52 -3.96 11.40 5.74
CA GLN A 52 -4.15 11.83 7.12
C GLN A 52 -3.73 10.74 8.12
N ILE A 53 -3.74 9.48 7.71
CA ILE A 53 -3.30 8.34 8.54
C ILE A 53 -1.79 8.17 8.44
N LEU A 54 -1.26 8.22 7.22
CA LEU A 54 0.16 7.97 6.94
C LEU A 54 1.06 9.02 7.58
N PHE A 55 0.61 10.28 7.65
CA PHE A 55 1.40 11.39 8.19
C PHE A 55 0.98 11.86 9.57
N ASN A 56 0.04 11.18 10.22
CA ASN A 56 -0.29 11.47 11.62
C ASN A 56 0.74 10.81 12.55
N PRO A 57 1.36 11.55 13.49
CA PRO A 57 2.35 11.01 14.43
C PRO A 57 1.88 9.79 15.21
N ASN A 58 0.60 9.74 15.58
CA ASN A 58 0.03 8.64 16.37
C ASN A 58 -0.08 7.34 15.56
N THR A 59 -0.30 7.46 14.24
CA THR A 59 -0.46 6.33 13.32
C THR A 59 0.72 6.19 12.37
N PHE A 60 1.87 6.82 12.66
CA PHE A 60 3.06 6.82 11.80
C PHE A 60 3.58 5.39 11.49
N TRP A 61 3.31 4.43 12.37
CA TRP A 61 3.58 3.01 12.12
C TRP A 61 2.87 2.47 10.87
N SER A 62 1.73 3.02 10.46
CA SER A 62 1.04 2.65 9.22
C SER A 62 1.90 2.95 7.99
N PHE A 63 2.60 4.09 7.97
CA PHE A 63 3.56 4.45 6.93
C PHE A 63 4.70 3.43 6.87
N ILE A 64 5.28 3.07 8.02
CA ILE A 64 6.38 2.12 8.10
C ILE A 64 5.93 0.74 7.58
N ILE A 65 4.72 0.30 7.93
CA ILE A 65 4.15 -0.97 7.47
C ILE A 65 3.94 -0.95 5.96
N LEU A 66 3.30 0.10 5.41
CA LEU A 66 3.09 0.21 3.97
C LEU A 66 4.42 0.22 3.21
N PHE A 67 5.36 1.05 3.67
CA PHE A 67 6.70 1.12 3.10
C PHE A 67 7.41 -0.25 3.13
N GLY A 68 7.37 -0.94 4.27
CA GLY A 68 7.97 -2.25 4.45
C GLY A 68 7.36 -3.32 3.54
N ILE A 69 6.05 -3.33 3.37
CA ILE A 69 5.34 -4.24 2.45
C ILE A 69 5.80 -3.99 1.01
N MET A 70 5.77 -2.74 0.56
CA MET A 70 6.18 -2.37 -0.80
C MET A 70 7.65 -2.69 -1.06
N PHE A 71 8.51 -2.44 -0.08
CA PHE A 71 9.93 -2.77 -0.12
C PHE A 71 10.16 -4.29 -0.23
N PHE A 72 9.44 -5.08 0.55
CA PHE A 72 9.54 -6.53 0.55
C PHE A 72 9.10 -7.14 -0.80
N ILE A 73 7.97 -6.69 -1.33
CA ILE A 73 7.45 -7.15 -2.63
C ILE A 73 8.42 -6.79 -3.76
N ALA A 74 8.93 -5.55 -3.75
CA ALA A 74 9.86 -5.07 -4.77
C ALA A 74 11.20 -5.82 -4.74
N SER A 75 11.70 -6.15 -3.54
CA SER A 75 12.94 -6.93 -3.37
C SER A 75 12.83 -8.36 -3.90
N ARG A 76 11.61 -8.89 -4.07
CA ARG A 76 11.35 -10.22 -4.64
C ARG A 76 11.21 -10.21 -6.17
N GLU A 77 11.06 -9.05 -6.78
CA GLU A 77 10.99 -8.94 -8.23
C GLU A 77 12.38 -9.04 -8.87
N SER A 78 12.46 -9.76 -9.99
CA SER A 78 13.74 -10.00 -10.65
C SER A 78 14.21 -8.81 -11.47
N PHE A 79 13.28 -7.98 -11.97
CA PHE A 79 13.55 -6.81 -12.81
C PHE A 79 12.91 -5.54 -12.22
N TYR A 80 13.69 -4.46 -12.23
CA TYR A 80 13.30 -3.16 -11.69
C TYR A 80 12.04 -2.58 -12.33
N GLU A 81 11.95 -2.62 -13.66
CA GLU A 81 10.83 -2.07 -14.41
C GLU A 81 9.48 -2.70 -14.02
N TYR A 82 9.48 -4.01 -13.72
CA TYR A 82 8.26 -4.69 -13.28
C TYR A 82 7.89 -4.32 -11.85
N ALA A 83 8.88 -4.10 -10.97
CA ALA A 83 8.62 -3.64 -9.61
C ALA A 83 7.95 -2.25 -9.61
N ILE A 84 8.44 -1.31 -10.43
CA ILE A 84 7.84 0.03 -10.59
C ILE A 84 6.43 -0.08 -11.20
N ARG A 85 6.27 -0.88 -12.26
CA ARG A 85 4.95 -1.03 -12.87
C ARG A 85 3.94 -1.57 -11.87
N ASN A 86 4.32 -2.59 -11.10
CA ASN A 86 3.45 -3.16 -10.06
C ASN A 86 3.17 -2.15 -8.95
N SER A 87 4.15 -1.32 -8.55
CA SER A 87 3.98 -0.30 -7.50
C SER A 87 2.92 0.74 -7.84
N ILE A 88 2.81 1.09 -9.11
CA ILE A 88 1.75 1.98 -9.62
C ILE A 88 0.39 1.28 -9.55
N TRP A 89 0.30 -0.01 -9.90
CA TRP A 89 -0.95 -0.78 -9.82
C TRP A 89 -1.45 -1.00 -8.38
N TYR A 90 -0.56 -0.97 -7.39
CA TYR A 90 -0.97 -1.04 -5.99
C TYR A 90 -1.72 0.21 -5.52
N ILE A 91 -1.52 1.38 -6.14
CA ILE A 91 -2.19 2.62 -5.73
C ILE A 91 -3.72 2.52 -5.84
N PRO A 92 -4.31 2.23 -7.02
CA PRO A 92 -5.76 2.07 -7.12
C PRO A 92 -6.27 0.88 -6.30
N ALA A 93 -5.47 -0.17 -6.13
CA ALA A 93 -5.85 -1.30 -5.29
C ALA A 93 -5.94 -0.92 -3.80
N ILE A 94 -4.98 -0.16 -3.28
CA ILE A 94 -4.99 0.36 -1.90
C ILE A 94 -6.20 1.28 -1.70
N MET A 95 -6.50 2.15 -2.66
CA MET A 95 -7.67 3.04 -2.58
C MET A 95 -8.98 2.26 -2.50
N ILE A 96 -9.18 1.27 -3.39
CA ILE A 96 -10.38 0.43 -3.38
C ILE A 96 -10.49 -0.34 -2.07
N MET A 97 -9.38 -0.86 -1.54
CA MET A 97 -9.37 -1.54 -0.24
C MET A 97 -9.72 -0.59 0.91
N SER A 98 -9.26 0.66 0.88
CA SER A 98 -9.62 1.68 1.87
C SER A 98 -11.14 1.93 1.88
N TRP A 99 -11.74 2.11 0.70
CA TRP A 99 -13.19 2.29 0.58
C TRP A 99 -13.96 1.06 1.03
N PHE A 100 -13.46 -0.13 0.70
CA PHE A 100 -14.06 -1.39 1.14
C PHE A 100 -14.05 -1.53 2.66
N TRP A 101 -12.93 -1.22 3.32
CA TRP A 101 -12.84 -1.21 4.77
C TRP A 101 -13.73 -0.15 5.42
N TYR A 102 -13.85 1.03 4.81
CA TYR A 102 -14.81 2.04 5.26
C TYR A 102 -16.24 1.51 5.24
N TRP A 103 -16.65 0.86 4.14
CA TRP A 103 -17.99 0.27 4.06
C TRP A 103 -18.23 -0.87 5.05
N ILE A 104 -17.21 -1.65 5.39
CA ILE A 104 -17.33 -2.68 6.43
C ILE A 104 -17.62 -2.05 7.81
N LEU A 105 -16.99 -0.92 8.12
CA LEU A 105 -17.08 -0.29 9.45
C LEU A 105 -18.30 0.64 9.61
N TYR A 106 -18.63 1.41 8.57
CA TYR A 106 -19.64 2.48 8.63
C TYR A 106 -20.89 2.19 7.78
N GLY A 107 -20.89 1.10 7.01
CA GLY A 107 -21.95 0.75 6.08
C GLY A 107 -21.69 1.23 4.65
N PHE A 108 -22.42 0.65 3.70
CA PHE A 108 -22.25 0.99 2.29
C PHE A 108 -22.83 2.38 2.00
N ASP A 109 -21.96 3.30 1.56
CA ASP A 109 -22.33 4.63 1.10
C ASP A 109 -21.55 4.98 -0.18
N PRO A 110 -22.23 5.18 -1.34
CA PRO A 110 -21.59 5.58 -2.59
C PRO A 110 -21.19 7.05 -2.64
N THR A 111 -21.65 7.92 -1.71
CA THR A 111 -21.26 9.34 -1.69
C THR A 111 -19.77 9.53 -1.43
N VAL A 112 -19.13 8.54 -0.79
CA VAL A 112 -17.69 8.44 -0.55
C VAL A 112 -16.85 8.72 -1.79
N PHE A 113 -17.24 8.19 -2.96
CA PHE A 113 -16.50 8.42 -4.21
C PHE A 113 -16.49 9.91 -4.57
N TYR A 114 -17.63 10.57 -4.42
CA TYR A 114 -17.79 11.99 -4.74
C TYR A 114 -16.96 12.86 -3.79
N ILE A 115 -17.03 12.58 -2.49
CA ILE A 115 -16.25 13.28 -1.46
C ILE A 115 -14.74 13.16 -1.75
N TYR A 116 -14.27 11.94 -2.06
CA TYR A 116 -12.86 11.68 -2.31
C TYR A 116 -12.29 12.46 -3.50
N PHE A 117 -13.04 12.60 -4.61
CA PHE A 117 -12.54 13.27 -5.82
C PHE A 117 -12.75 14.79 -5.85
N ILE A 118 -13.52 15.34 -4.91
CA ILE A 118 -13.73 16.79 -4.80
C ILE A 118 -12.74 17.43 -3.83
N GLN A 119 -12.41 16.70 -2.78
CA GLN A 119 -11.50 17.15 -1.75
C GLN A 119 -10.05 17.09 -2.25
N ILE A 120 -9.28 18.15 -1.97
CA ILE A 120 -7.85 18.20 -2.32
C ILE A 120 -7.07 17.10 -1.60
N GLU A 121 -7.57 16.68 -0.45
CA GLU A 121 -7.07 15.62 0.40
C GLU A 121 -7.07 14.25 -0.30
N GLY A 122 -8.04 13.99 -1.19
CA GLY A 122 -8.06 12.77 -2.00
C GLY A 122 -6.91 12.73 -3.02
N TYR A 123 -6.62 13.87 -3.65
CA TYR A 123 -5.46 13.99 -4.55
C TYR A 123 -4.13 13.91 -3.79
N LEU A 124 -4.06 14.51 -2.61
CA LEU A 124 -2.91 14.37 -1.72
C LEU A 124 -2.71 12.91 -1.31
N THR A 125 -3.77 12.14 -1.09
CA THR A 125 -3.69 10.70 -0.82
C THR A 125 -3.08 9.95 -1.99
N ILE A 126 -3.54 10.19 -3.21
CA ILE A 126 -2.96 9.56 -4.41
C ILE A 126 -1.47 9.89 -4.54
N LEU A 127 -1.11 11.17 -4.39
CA LEU A 127 0.27 11.63 -4.48
C LEU A 127 1.15 10.99 -3.39
N SER A 128 0.64 10.91 -2.16
CA SER A 128 1.34 10.32 -1.03
C SER A 128 1.63 8.84 -1.26
N LEU A 129 0.62 8.08 -1.69
CA LEU A 129 0.76 6.66 -2.04
C LEU A 129 1.77 6.48 -3.19
N LEU A 130 1.72 7.33 -4.21
CA LEU A 130 2.68 7.32 -5.32
C LEU A 130 4.11 7.51 -4.81
N CYS A 131 4.36 8.55 -4.01
CA CYS A 131 5.67 8.86 -3.47
C CYS A 131 6.21 7.72 -2.60
N ILE A 132 5.40 7.20 -1.68
CA ILE A 132 5.80 6.12 -0.76
C ILE A 132 6.11 4.84 -1.55
N ASN A 133 5.24 4.46 -2.46
CA ASN A 133 5.39 3.23 -3.24
C ASN A 133 6.64 3.31 -4.12
N LEU A 134 6.84 4.41 -4.84
CA LEU A 134 8.01 4.58 -5.70
C LEU A 134 9.29 4.64 -4.87
N PHE A 135 9.30 5.37 -3.77
CA PHE A 135 10.47 5.46 -2.89
C PHE A 135 10.87 4.09 -2.33
N ALA A 136 9.89 3.30 -1.86
CA ALA A 136 10.14 1.93 -1.37
C ALA A 136 10.72 1.03 -2.47
N VAL A 137 10.18 1.10 -3.69
CA VAL A 137 10.60 0.26 -4.82
C VAL A 137 12.00 0.65 -5.31
N ILE A 138 12.30 1.94 -5.41
CA ILE A 138 13.63 2.43 -5.81
C ILE A 138 14.68 1.90 -4.82
N LEU A 139 14.45 2.08 -3.52
CA LEU A 139 15.37 1.62 -2.48
C LEU A 139 15.54 0.10 -2.49
N ALA A 140 14.45 -0.66 -2.58
CA ALA A 140 14.50 -2.13 -2.66
C ALA A 140 15.31 -2.61 -3.86
N SER A 141 15.12 -1.96 -5.00
CA SER A 141 15.75 -2.35 -6.26
C SER A 141 17.24 -2.05 -6.25
N SER A 142 17.64 -0.86 -5.77
CA SER A 142 19.06 -0.51 -5.61
C SER A 142 19.80 -1.47 -4.66
N ILE A 143 19.16 -1.90 -3.58
CA ILE A 143 19.74 -2.88 -2.64
C ILE A 143 19.86 -4.26 -3.31
N THR A 144 18.85 -4.66 -4.07
CA THR A 144 18.82 -5.97 -4.74
C THR A 144 19.87 -6.05 -5.86
N GLU A 145 20.10 -4.95 -6.58
CA GLU A 145 21.14 -4.86 -7.61
C GLU A 145 22.54 -4.99 -7.02
N LYS A 146 22.86 -4.23 -5.97
CA LYS A 146 24.14 -4.35 -5.24
C LYS A 146 24.38 -5.77 -4.72
N ARG A 147 23.33 -6.47 -4.25
CA ARG A 147 23.46 -7.87 -3.81
C ARG A 147 23.77 -8.84 -4.95
N LYS A 148 23.30 -8.56 -6.17
CA LYS A 148 23.60 -9.40 -7.35
C LYS A 148 25.05 -9.21 -7.77
N GLU A 149 25.55 -7.96 -7.79
CA GLU A 149 26.95 -7.65 -8.10
C GLU A 149 27.92 -8.35 -7.16
N LEU A 150 27.66 -8.28 -5.84
CA LEU A 150 28.50 -8.94 -4.84
C LEU A 150 28.58 -10.47 -5.04
N ARG A 151 27.47 -11.11 -5.40
CA ARG A 151 27.44 -12.56 -5.69
C ARG A 151 28.14 -12.97 -6.98
N THR A 152 28.41 -12.02 -7.89
CA THR A 152 29.17 -12.30 -9.11
C THR A 152 30.67 -12.16 -8.93
N LEU A 153 31.11 -11.61 -7.78
CA LEU A 153 32.52 -11.43 -7.43
C LEU A 153 33.07 -12.56 -6.53
N GLU A 154 32.18 -13.37 -5.95
CA GLU A 154 32.47 -14.61 -5.20
C GLU A 154 32.50 -15.83 -6.13
#